data_AF-A0AAV8V8N4-F1
#
_entry.id   AF-A0AAV8V8N4-F1
#
_cell.length_a   1.000
_cell.length_b   1.000
_cell.length_c   1.000
_cell.angle_alpha   90.00
_cell.angle_beta   90.00
_cell.angle_gamma   90.00
#
_symmetry.space_group_name_H-M   'P 1'
#
loop_
_entity.id
_entity.type
_entity.pdbx_description
1 polymer ?
#
loop_
_entity_poly.entity_id
_entity_poly.type
_entity_poly.pdbx_seq_one_letter_code
_entity_poly.pdbx_strand_id
1 'polypeptide(L)'
;MEIAPFKQCWVSPAYEQACPLKAVSGRRVRWWNRPLEGLRQFARRTLNRIIKGRADASWDDYRAARREFKKELRCSKRSGWRAYCTELESLPQTARLMQILSCEKRENIGSLKRADGTWTTSSKGCLELLLETHFAGESTSTAATKAESARL
;
A
#
# COMPACT_ATOMS: atom_id res chain seq x y z
N MET A 1 -41.80 -15.62 -36.20
CA MET A 1 -40.84 -14.79 -35.44
C MET A 1 -40.19 -15.69 -34.40
N GLU A 2 -39.09 -16.34 -34.75
CA GLU A 2 -38.35 -17.19 -33.82
C GLU A 2 -37.28 -16.35 -33.13
N ILE A 3 -37.41 -16.21 -31.80
CA ILE A 3 -36.40 -15.57 -30.96
C ILE A 3 -35.34 -16.63 -30.70
N ALA A 4 -34.20 -16.51 -31.40
CA ALA A 4 -33.04 -17.35 -31.14
C ALA A 4 -32.62 -17.21 -29.66
N PRO A 5 -32.32 -18.32 -28.95
CA PRO A 5 -32.01 -18.28 -27.54
C PRO A 5 -30.72 -17.48 -27.29
N PHE A 6 -30.83 -16.59 -26.32
CA PHE A 6 -29.77 -15.75 -25.79
C PHE A 6 -28.51 -16.57 -25.48
N LYS A 7 -27.47 -16.32 -26.30
CA LYS A 7 -26.13 -16.89 -26.31
C LYS A 7 -25.69 -17.59 -25.02
N GLN A 8 -25.43 -18.89 -25.14
CA GLN A 8 -24.29 -19.53 -24.46
C GLN A 8 -23.07 -18.62 -24.70
N CYS A 9 -22.42 -18.16 -23.63
CA CYS A 9 -21.23 -17.34 -23.70
C CYS A 9 -20.16 -18.08 -24.54
N TRP A 10 -19.85 -17.55 -25.71
CA TRP A 10 -18.69 -17.93 -26.53
C TRP A 10 -17.44 -17.46 -25.78
N VAL A 11 -17.05 -18.19 -24.76
CA VAL A 11 -15.67 -18.16 -24.31
C VAL A 11 -14.92 -19.01 -25.33
N SER A 12 -14.17 -18.35 -26.21
CA SER A 12 -13.40 -19.03 -27.25
C SER A 12 -12.50 -20.10 -26.61
N PRO A 13 -12.33 -21.30 -27.20
CA PRO A 13 -11.33 -22.26 -26.73
C PRO A 13 -9.92 -21.66 -26.60
N ALA A 14 -9.62 -20.62 -27.41
CA ALA A 14 -8.38 -19.85 -27.30
C ALA A 14 -8.28 -19.07 -25.97
N TYR A 15 -9.40 -18.62 -25.39
CA TYR A 15 -9.43 -17.96 -24.08
C TYR A 15 -9.14 -18.95 -22.96
N GLU A 16 -9.73 -20.14 -22.98
CA GLU A 16 -9.46 -21.16 -21.96
C GLU A 16 -8.01 -21.65 -22.04
N GLN A 17 -7.45 -21.73 -23.25
CA GLN A 17 -6.05 -22.07 -23.48
C GLN A 17 -5.08 -20.94 -23.09
N ALA A 18 -5.45 -19.68 -23.33
CA ALA A 18 -4.65 -18.51 -22.96
C ALA A 18 -4.75 -18.16 -21.46
N CYS A 19 -5.87 -18.47 -20.82
CA CYS A 19 -6.18 -18.13 -19.43
C CYS A 19 -6.60 -19.38 -18.62
N PRO A 20 -5.72 -20.38 -18.45
CA PRO A 20 -6.04 -21.54 -17.63
C PRO A 20 -6.32 -21.09 -16.19
N LEU A 21 -7.45 -21.52 -15.63
CA LEU A 21 -7.79 -21.29 -14.23
C LEU A 21 -6.75 -21.97 -13.34
N LYS A 22 -5.78 -21.18 -12.87
CA LYS A 22 -4.78 -21.65 -11.91
C LYS A 22 -5.41 -21.58 -10.53
N ALA A 23 -5.44 -22.71 -9.83
CA ALA A 23 -5.73 -22.73 -8.41
C ALA A 23 -4.68 -21.87 -7.69
N VAL A 24 -5.04 -20.64 -7.34
CA VAL A 24 -4.19 -19.81 -6.50
C VAL A 24 -4.30 -20.38 -5.11
N SER A 25 -3.29 -21.15 -4.67
CA SER A 25 -3.15 -21.46 -3.25
C SER A 25 -3.12 -20.14 -2.50
N GLY A 26 -4.02 -19.96 -1.54
CA GLY A 26 -4.08 -18.73 -0.75
C GLY A 26 -2.69 -18.37 -0.23
N ARG A 27 -2.27 -17.11 -0.40
CA ARG A 27 -0.96 -16.62 0.05
C ARG A 27 -0.80 -16.94 1.54
N ARG A 28 -0.02 -17.98 1.87
CA ARG A 28 0.28 -18.32 3.26
C ARG A 28 1.26 -17.30 3.79
N VAL A 29 0.77 -16.48 4.70
CA VAL A 29 1.58 -15.45 5.35
C VAL A 29 2.60 -16.15 6.26
N ARG A 30 3.90 -16.01 5.97
CA ARG A 30 4.98 -16.74 6.66
C ARG A 30 5.01 -16.52 8.18
N TRP A 31 4.63 -15.34 8.65
CA TRP A 31 4.56 -15.02 10.07
C TRP A 31 3.26 -15.45 10.76
N TRP A 32 2.28 -15.99 10.03
CA TRP A 32 1.06 -16.53 10.63
C TRP A 32 1.28 -17.98 11.05
N ASN A 33 1.18 -18.26 12.34
CA ASN A 33 1.41 -19.60 12.91
C ASN A 33 0.22 -20.07 13.76
N ARG A 34 0.18 -21.37 14.05
CA ARG A 34 -0.89 -21.99 14.85
C ARG A 34 -1.03 -21.40 16.26
N PRO A 35 0.05 -21.14 17.02
CA PRO A 35 -0.05 -20.49 18.33
C PRO A 35 -0.74 -19.11 18.27
N LEU A 36 -0.35 -18.27 17.31
CA LEU A 36 -0.94 -16.95 17.10
C LEU A 36 -2.43 -17.03 16.75
N GLU A 37 -2.82 -17.99 15.90
CA GLU A 37 -4.22 -18.26 15.57
C GLU A 37 -5.01 -18.69 16.82
N GLY A 38 -4.44 -19.57 17.65
CA GLY A 38 -5.06 -19.99 18.91
C GLY A 38 -5.33 -18.83 19.85
N LEU A 39 -4.35 -17.93 20.03
CA LEU A 39 -4.50 -16.72 20.83
C LEU A 39 -5.56 -15.76 20.26
N ARG A 40 -5.60 -15.61 18.93
CA ARG A 40 -6.64 -14.81 18.25
C ARG A 40 -8.03 -15.37 18.55
N GLN A 41 -8.22 -16.67 18.37
CA GLN A 41 -9.49 -17.33 18.60
C GLN A 41 -9.89 -17.27 20.07
N PHE A 42 -8.94 -17.40 20.99
CA PHE A 42 -9.20 -17.25 22.42
C PHE A 42 -9.68 -15.84 22.77
N ALA A 43 -8.97 -14.79 22.32
CA ALA A 43 -9.37 -13.40 22.53
C ALA A 43 -10.73 -13.08 21.88
N ARG A 44 -11.05 -13.68 20.72
CA ARG A 44 -12.36 -13.53 20.07
C ARG A 44 -13.46 -14.24 20.86
N ARG A 45 -13.18 -15.43 21.40
CA ARG A 45 -14.13 -16.19 22.24
C ARG A 45 -14.46 -15.43 23.51
N THR A 46 -13.47 -14.90 24.23
CA THR A 46 -13.73 -14.10 25.44
C THR A 46 -14.54 -12.85 25.13
N LEU A 47 -14.19 -12.11 24.07
CA LEU A 47 -14.99 -10.96 23.60
C LEU A 47 -16.44 -11.35 23.29
N ASN A 48 -16.65 -12.44 22.55
CA ASN A 48 -17.99 -12.88 22.18
C ASN A 48 -18.82 -13.31 23.40
N ARG A 49 -18.19 -13.86 24.44
CA ARG A 49 -18.88 -14.21 25.70
C ARG A 49 -19.37 -12.96 26.44
N ILE A 50 -18.53 -11.92 26.50
CA ILE A 50 -18.89 -10.63 27.09
C ILE A 50 -20.04 -9.97 26.30
N ILE A 51 -19.92 -9.90 24.97
CA ILE A 51 -20.97 -9.32 24.11
C ILE A 51 -22.30 -10.05 24.26
N LYS A 52 -22.25 -11.38 24.46
CA LYS A 52 -23.44 -12.21 24.71
C LYS A 52 -23.94 -12.16 26.17
N GLY A 53 -23.39 -11.30 27.02
CA GLY A 53 -23.86 -11.09 28.39
C GLY A 53 -23.68 -12.31 29.31
N ARG A 54 -22.68 -13.15 29.09
CA ARG A 54 -22.43 -14.31 29.95
C ARG A 54 -21.97 -13.85 31.34
N ALA A 55 -22.59 -14.40 32.40
CA ALA A 55 -22.34 -14.01 33.79
C ALA A 55 -20.88 -14.21 34.25
N ASP A 56 -20.16 -15.15 33.63
CA ASP A 56 -18.77 -15.48 33.95
C ASP A 56 -17.73 -14.77 33.06
N ALA A 57 -18.17 -13.82 32.22
CA ALA A 57 -17.29 -13.17 31.27
C ALA A 57 -16.75 -11.82 31.81
N SER A 58 -15.44 -11.76 32.09
CA SER A 58 -14.78 -10.55 32.54
C SER A 58 -14.08 -9.79 31.39
N TRP A 59 -14.20 -8.46 31.40
CA TRP A 59 -13.42 -7.57 30.53
C TRP A 59 -11.91 -7.64 30.81
N ASP A 60 -11.50 -8.03 32.02
CA ASP A 60 -10.09 -8.19 32.37
C ASP A 60 -9.48 -9.40 31.65
N ASP A 61 -10.21 -10.52 31.58
CA ASP A 61 -9.78 -11.73 30.85
C ASP A 61 -9.61 -11.45 29.36
N TYR A 62 -10.54 -10.70 28.77
CA TYR A 62 -10.41 -10.25 27.39
C TYR A 62 -9.18 -9.34 27.21
N ARG A 63 -8.96 -8.38 28.11
CA ARG A 63 -7.78 -7.48 28.05
C ARG A 63 -6.48 -8.28 28.15
N ALA A 64 -6.41 -9.28 29.03
CA ALA A 64 -5.27 -10.18 29.16
C ALA A 64 -5.05 -11.02 27.88
N ALA A 65 -6.09 -11.70 27.39
CA ALA A 65 -6.05 -12.48 26.15
C ALA A 65 -5.62 -11.63 24.95
N ARG A 66 -6.15 -10.42 24.83
CA ARG A 66 -5.81 -9.47 23.76
C ARG A 66 -4.37 -8.98 23.87
N ARG A 67 -3.86 -8.76 25.09
CA ARG A 67 -2.47 -8.36 25.33
C ARG A 67 -1.52 -9.46 24.86
N GLU A 68 -1.80 -10.71 25.22
CA GLU A 68 -0.97 -11.85 24.81
C GLU A 68 -1.00 -12.06 23.29
N PHE A 69 -2.19 -12.02 22.69
CA PHE A 69 -2.32 -12.06 21.23
C PHE A 69 -1.50 -10.95 20.54
N LYS A 70 -1.59 -9.70 21.02
CA LYS A 70 -0.83 -8.58 20.44
C LYS A 70 0.67 -8.75 20.63
N LYS A 71 1.11 -9.29 21.77
CA LYS A 71 2.51 -9.59 22.04
C LYS A 71 3.04 -10.61 21.05
N GLU A 72 2.35 -11.74 20.91
CA GLU A 72 2.74 -12.79 19.98
C GLU A 72 2.69 -12.32 18.54
N LEU A 73 1.68 -11.53 18.16
CA LEU A 73 1.59 -10.94 16.82
C LEU A 73 2.84 -10.13 16.45
N ARG A 74 3.37 -9.33 17.38
CA ARG A 74 4.60 -8.56 17.16
C ARG A 74 5.83 -9.47 17.05
N CYS A 75 5.93 -10.49 17.91
CA CYS A 75 7.03 -11.45 17.89
C CYS A 75 7.04 -12.26 16.60
N SER A 76 5.91 -12.88 16.26
CA SER A 76 5.69 -13.64 15.03
C SER A 76 5.99 -12.83 13.77
N LYS A 77 5.52 -11.57 13.66
CA LYS A 77 5.85 -10.70 12.53
C LYS A 77 7.35 -10.44 12.40
N ARG A 78 8.01 -10.06 13.50
CA ARG A 78 9.46 -9.79 13.50
C ARG A 78 10.27 -11.04 13.17
N SER A 79 9.89 -12.18 13.75
CA SER A 79 10.55 -13.46 13.50
C SER A 79 10.37 -13.91 12.06
N GLY A 80 9.15 -13.80 11.51
CA GLY A 80 8.88 -14.17 10.12
C GLY A 80 9.57 -13.23 9.13
N TRP A 81 9.72 -11.95 9.46
CA TRP A 81 10.53 -11.02 8.66
C TRP A 81 12.01 -11.40 8.70
N ARG A 82 12.55 -11.65 9.90
CA ARG A 82 13.94 -12.08 10.05
C ARG A 82 14.22 -13.37 9.27
N ALA A 83 13.36 -14.37 9.42
CA ALA A 83 13.44 -15.64 8.69
C ALA A 83 13.39 -15.42 7.16
N TYR A 84 12.48 -14.56 6.70
CA TYR A 84 12.40 -14.21 5.28
C TYR A 84 13.70 -13.58 4.76
N CYS A 85 14.31 -12.66 5.52
CA CYS A 85 15.59 -12.06 5.15
C CYS A 85 16.76 -13.05 5.20
N THR A 86 16.76 -13.99 6.15
CA THR A 86 17.84 -14.99 6.27
C THR A 86 17.75 -16.10 5.21
N GLU A 87 16.55 -16.47 4.77
CA GLU A 87 16.33 -17.45 3.70
C GLU A 87 16.54 -16.86 2.29
N LEU A 88 16.82 -15.56 2.17
CA LEU A 88 16.88 -14.86 0.90
C LEU A 88 18.24 -15.09 0.20
N GLU A 89 18.38 -16.21 -0.50
CA GLU A 89 19.63 -16.56 -1.19
C GLU A 89 19.68 -16.08 -2.65
N SER A 90 18.53 -15.83 -3.27
CA SER A 90 18.48 -15.51 -4.71
C SER A 90 18.65 -14.02 -4.99
N LEU A 91 19.60 -13.70 -5.89
CA LEU A 91 19.94 -12.34 -6.30
C LEU A 91 18.73 -11.52 -6.80
N PRO A 92 17.80 -12.06 -7.63
CA PRO A 92 16.63 -11.29 -8.06
C PRO A 92 15.67 -10.91 -6.93
N GLN A 93 15.52 -11.77 -5.92
CA GLN A 93 14.66 -11.50 -4.77
C GLN A 93 15.30 -10.45 -3.85
N THR A 94 16.61 -10.54 -3.62
CA THR A 94 17.37 -9.57 -2.84
C THR A 94 17.41 -8.21 -3.52
N ALA A 95 17.64 -8.14 -4.84
CA ALA A 95 17.61 -6.89 -5.59
C ALA A 95 16.23 -6.19 -5.50
N ARG A 96 15.14 -6.95 -5.61
CA ARG A 96 13.78 -6.43 -5.44
C ARG A 96 13.54 -5.92 -4.02
N LEU A 97 14.01 -6.65 -3.01
CA LEU A 97 13.91 -6.21 -1.61
C LEU A 97 14.68 -4.90 -1.40
N MET A 98 15.92 -4.83 -1.90
CA MET A 98 16.75 -3.62 -1.84
C MET A 98 16.05 -2.46 -2.53
N GLN A 99 15.46 -2.66 -3.72
CA GLN A 99 14.70 -1.61 -4.38
C GLN A 99 13.54 -1.10 -3.53
N ILE A 100 12.78 -1.99 -2.87
CA ILE A 100 11.67 -1.60 -1.98
C ILE A 100 12.19 -0.80 -0.77
N LEU A 101 13.30 -1.22 -0.17
CA LEU A 101 13.89 -0.57 1.01
C LEU A 101 14.57 0.75 0.66
N SER A 102 15.22 0.82 -0.50
CA SER A 102 15.93 1.99 -1.02
C SER A 102 15.01 2.99 -1.71
N CYS A 103 13.75 2.64 -1.97
CA CYS A 103 12.78 3.56 -2.54
C CYS A 103 12.36 4.59 -1.48
N GLU A 104 13.22 5.60 -1.28
CA GLU A 104 12.73 6.92 -0.93
C GLU A 104 11.74 7.29 -2.02
N LYS A 105 10.45 7.34 -1.67
CA LYS A 105 9.38 7.83 -2.55
C LYS A 105 9.63 9.30 -2.87
N ARG A 106 10.55 9.56 -3.77
CA ARG A 106 10.62 10.81 -4.49
C ARG A 106 9.92 10.53 -5.80
N GLU A 107 8.66 10.93 -5.88
CA GLU A 107 8.06 11.15 -7.18
C GLU A 107 8.86 12.28 -7.83
N ASN A 108 9.90 11.89 -8.55
CA ASN A 108 10.68 12.83 -9.33
C ASN A 108 9.90 13.00 -10.64
N ILE A 109 9.31 14.17 -10.80
CA ILE A 109 8.54 14.58 -11.98
C ILE A 109 9.47 14.64 -13.22
N GLY A 110 10.78 14.44 -13.03
CA GLY A 110 11.76 14.45 -14.10
C GLY A 110 12.00 15.86 -14.61
N SER A 111 12.77 15.97 -15.69
CA SER A 111 12.98 17.22 -16.42
C SER A 111 11.90 17.37 -17.49
N LEU A 112 11.19 18.50 -17.47
CA LEU A 112 10.21 18.86 -18.49
C LEU A 112 10.83 19.86 -19.47
N LYS A 113 10.37 19.79 -20.73
CA LYS A 113 10.81 20.69 -21.79
C LYS A 113 9.95 21.94 -21.80
N ARG A 114 10.58 23.10 -21.77
CA ARG A 114 9.95 24.42 -21.91
C ARG A 114 9.65 24.74 -23.37
N ALA A 115 8.78 25.73 -23.59
CA ALA A 115 8.42 26.20 -24.93
C ALA A 115 9.61 26.82 -25.69
N ASP A 116 10.61 27.34 -24.97
CA ASP A 116 11.87 27.86 -25.50
C ASP A 116 12.85 26.76 -25.94
N GLY A 117 12.49 25.48 -25.77
CA GLY A 117 13.31 24.33 -26.11
C GLY A 117 14.31 23.90 -25.03
N THR A 118 14.42 24.65 -23.93
CA THR A 118 15.30 24.32 -22.80
C THR A 118 14.64 23.33 -21.83
N TRP A 119 15.42 22.70 -20.97
CA TRP A 119 14.94 21.69 -20.01
C TRP A 119 14.97 22.22 -18.58
N THR A 120 13.98 21.85 -17.77
CA THR A 120 13.99 22.15 -16.34
C THR A 120 15.02 21.27 -15.61
N THR A 121 15.88 21.91 -14.83
CA THR A 121 16.97 21.24 -14.09
C THR A 121 16.62 20.99 -12.62
N SER A 122 15.50 21.52 -12.14
CA SER A 122 15.04 21.37 -10.76
C SER A 122 13.58 20.92 -10.70
N SER A 123 13.23 20.20 -9.64
CA SER A 123 11.86 19.77 -9.35
C SER A 123 10.91 20.96 -9.19
N LYS A 124 11.38 22.05 -8.58
CA LYS A 124 10.62 23.30 -8.45
C LYS A 124 10.28 23.90 -9.82
N GLY A 125 11.28 24.04 -10.70
CA GLY A 125 11.04 24.59 -12.05
C GLY A 125 10.14 23.69 -12.90
N CYS A 126 10.15 22.39 -12.65
CA CYS A 126 9.24 21.43 -13.28
C CYS A 126 7.79 21.62 -12.82
N LEU A 127 7.57 21.80 -11.51
CA LEU A 127 6.26 22.11 -10.93
C LEU A 127 5.74 23.48 -11.38
N GLU A 128 6.58 24.51 -11.40
CA GLU A 128 6.22 25.84 -11.89
C GLU A 128 5.75 25.79 -13.34
N LEU A 129 6.48 25.08 -14.22
CA LEU A 129 6.08 24.91 -15.61
C LEU A 129 4.73 24.18 -15.75
N LEU A 130 4.47 23.14 -14.94
CA LEU A 130 3.18 22.44 -14.91
C LEU A 130 2.05 23.37 -14.45
N LEU A 131 2.31 24.19 -13.43
CA LEU A 131 1.33 25.14 -12.93
C LEU A 131 1.03 26.22 -13.98
N GLU A 132 2.06 26.78 -14.61
CA GLU A 132 1.93 27.78 -15.66
C GLU A 132 1.19 27.26 -16.90
N THR A 133 1.47 26.02 -17.33
CA THR A 133 0.85 25.44 -18.53
C THR A 133 -0.60 25.05 -18.32
N HIS A 134 -0.96 24.55 -17.14
CA HIS A 134 -2.32 24.07 -16.86
C HIS A 134 -3.22 25.08 -16.15
N PHE A 135 -2.66 26.08 -15.46
CA PHE A 135 -3.39 27.08 -14.67
C PHE A 135 -3.04 28.53 -15.07
N ALA A 136 -2.93 28.82 -16.36
CA ALA A 136 -2.57 30.13 -16.93
C ALA A 136 -3.63 31.25 -16.75
N GLY A 137 -4.41 31.24 -15.66
CA GLY A 137 -5.57 32.12 -15.46
C GLY A 137 -5.72 32.78 -14.09
N GLU A 138 -4.92 32.44 -13.08
CA GLU A 138 -4.94 33.14 -11.79
C GLU A 138 -3.78 34.13 -11.69
N SER A 139 -4.09 35.41 -11.86
CA SER A 139 -3.19 36.53 -11.64
C SER A 139 -2.79 36.63 -10.17
N THR A 140 -1.71 35.97 -9.76
CA THR A 140 -1.03 36.29 -8.50
C THR A 140 -0.25 37.59 -8.67
N SER A 141 -0.97 38.71 -8.54
CA SER A 141 -0.36 40.01 -8.28
C SER A 141 0.38 39.94 -6.95
N THR A 142 1.67 39.63 -7.01
CA THR A 142 2.62 39.99 -5.95
C THR A 142 3.60 40.96 -6.56
N ALA A 143 3.12 42.19 -6.78
CA ALA A 143 3.95 43.32 -7.10
C ALA A 143 4.89 43.57 -5.91
N ALA A 144 6.18 43.54 -6.21
CA ALA A 144 7.26 43.82 -5.27
C ALA A 144 7.13 45.24 -4.69
N THR A 145 6.86 45.35 -3.40
CA THR A 145 7.18 46.55 -2.62
C THR A 145 8.59 46.41 -2.06
N LYS A 146 9.58 46.84 -2.84
CA LYS A 146 10.87 47.25 -2.30
C LYS A 146 11.36 48.50 -3.02
N ALA A 147 10.82 49.63 -2.59
CA ALA A 147 11.49 50.92 -2.70
C ALA A 147 11.10 51.74 -1.47
N GLU A 148 12.06 52.53 -0.99
CA GLU A 148 11.94 53.57 0.04
C GLU A 148 12.39 53.20 1.46
N SER A 149 13.70 53.34 1.71
CA SER A 149 14.26 54.04 2.89
C SER A 149 15.79 54.01 2.84
N ALA A 150 16.37 54.89 2.03
CA ALA A 150 17.75 55.33 2.18
C ALA A 150 17.96 56.67 1.45
N ARG A 151 17.72 57.79 2.14
CA ARG A 151 18.59 58.98 2.23
C ARG A 151 17.85 60.21 2.77
N LEU A 152 18.50 60.80 3.78
CA LEU A 152 18.25 62.06 4.49
C LEU A 152 17.16 62.02 5.55
#